data_AF-A0AA41VC13-F1
#
_entry.id   AF-A0AA41VC13-F1
#
_cell.length_a   1.000
_cell.length_b   1.000
_cell.length_c   1.000
_cell.angle_alpha   90.00
_cell.angle_beta   90.00
_cell.angle_gamma   90.00
#
_symmetry.space_group_name_H-M   'P 1'
#
loop_
_entity.id
_entity.type
_entity.pdbx_description
1 polymer ?
#
loop_
_entity_poly.entity_id
_entity_poly.type
_entity_poly.pdbx_seq_one_letter_code
_entity_poly.pdbx_strand_id
1 'polypeptide(L)'
;MVVYSVPSSFSLGVPRYYRHNILVLQRVVRNWNNQGKFKFEVSLGDIAVEKVVSELEEFNGYVHHMIGNHCLYNHPRKDLLPLLNIPTLDGSAYYDFSEAPEYIFVVLDGYDISAIGWPHDHPKTLQALKVLQEKNPNTDKNNLSRLISCCVLPYALDPGASSKTTVCWNYDKVMEIIHMYDNVKVCLAGHDHKGGHSIDSHGCPPGSDAFGYVDVYDDRLCLLGMDQMHITEMV
;
A
#
# COMPACT_ATOMS: atom_id res chain seq x y z
N MET A 1 -8.55 9.56 10.05
CA MET A 1 -7.57 9.25 9.00
C MET A 1 -8.33 9.06 7.70
N VAL A 2 -7.83 9.52 6.56
CA VAL A 2 -8.34 9.10 5.24
C VAL A 2 -7.30 8.19 4.60
N VAL A 3 -7.73 7.18 3.85
CA VAL A 3 -6.81 6.24 3.19
C VAL A 3 -7.11 6.29 1.69
N TYR A 4 -6.09 6.57 0.89
CA TYR A 4 -6.21 6.59 -0.57
C TYR A 4 -5.42 5.44 -1.19
N SER A 5 -6.05 4.77 -2.16
CA SER A 5 -5.40 3.80 -3.02
C SER A 5 -5.87 4.05 -4.45
N VAL A 6 -4.94 4.03 -5.40
CA VAL A 6 -5.28 4.22 -6.82
C VAL A 6 -5.87 2.91 -7.35
N PRO A 7 -7.10 2.90 -7.91
CA PRO A 7 -7.58 1.75 -8.65
C PRO A 7 -6.82 1.70 -9.99
N SER A 8 -5.69 1.00 -10.05
CA SER A 8 -4.84 0.92 -11.25
C SER A 8 -4.74 -0.51 -11.81
N SER A 9 -5.88 -1.17 -12.10
CA SER A 9 -5.89 -2.57 -12.56
C SER A 9 -4.91 -2.86 -13.71
N PHE A 10 -3.94 -3.74 -13.47
CA PHE A 10 -3.21 -4.48 -14.51
C PHE A 10 -3.83 -5.87 -14.67
N SER A 11 -5.08 -5.88 -15.14
CA SER A 11 -5.74 -7.09 -15.65
C SER A 11 -6.12 -6.82 -17.09
N LEU A 12 -5.60 -7.64 -18.01
CA LEU A 12 -6.00 -7.65 -19.42
C LEU A 12 -7.54 -7.64 -19.49
N GLY A 13 -8.12 -6.55 -19.99
CA GLY A 13 -9.57 -6.40 -20.18
C GLY A 13 -10.29 -5.38 -19.29
N VAL A 14 -9.64 -4.74 -18.31
CA VAL A 14 -10.27 -3.67 -17.50
C VAL A 14 -9.87 -2.27 -18.03
N PRO A 15 -10.83 -1.41 -18.42
CA PRO A 15 -10.52 -0.06 -18.92
C PRO A 15 -9.82 0.81 -17.87
N ARG A 16 -8.83 1.60 -18.29
CA ARG A 16 -8.10 2.55 -17.42
C ARG A 16 -8.59 3.97 -17.63
N TYR A 17 -8.94 4.65 -16.54
CA TYR A 17 -9.49 6.00 -16.60
C TYR A 17 -8.55 7.05 -15.97
N TYR A 18 -7.30 7.14 -16.42
CA TYR A 18 -6.29 8.04 -15.83
C TYR A 18 -6.74 9.50 -15.65
N ARG A 19 -7.37 10.08 -16.68
CA ARG A 19 -7.89 11.47 -16.62
C ARG A 19 -9.16 11.60 -15.76
N HIS A 20 -9.91 10.52 -15.59
CA HIS A 20 -11.06 10.53 -14.69
C HIS A 20 -10.61 10.40 -13.23
N ASN A 21 -9.61 9.55 -12.97
CA ASN A 21 -9.08 9.30 -11.63
C ASN A 21 -8.55 10.57 -10.98
N ILE A 22 -7.91 11.47 -11.74
CA ILE A 22 -7.46 12.76 -11.18
C ILE A 22 -8.64 13.67 -10.80
N LEU A 23 -9.73 13.68 -11.59
CA LEU A 23 -10.96 14.42 -11.25
C LEU A 23 -11.68 13.81 -10.05
N VAL A 24 -11.61 12.49 -9.89
CA VAL A 24 -12.10 11.79 -8.70
C VAL A 24 -11.29 12.21 -7.49
N LEU A 25 -9.95 12.15 -7.56
CA LEU A 25 -9.06 12.57 -6.48
C LEU A 25 -9.34 14.02 -6.05
N GLN A 26 -9.41 14.95 -7.01
CA GLN A 26 -9.77 16.34 -6.75
C GLN A 26 -11.12 16.53 -6.05
N ARG A 27 -12.13 15.71 -6.37
CA ARG A 27 -13.42 15.74 -5.68
C ARG A 27 -13.30 15.19 -4.27
N VAL A 28 -12.54 14.11 -4.09
CA VAL A 28 -12.32 13.44 -2.82
C VAL A 28 -11.56 14.36 -1.85
N VAL A 29 -10.44 14.96 -2.28
CA VAL A 29 -9.67 15.92 -1.47
C VAL A 29 -10.51 17.13 -1.07
N ARG A 30 -11.26 17.71 -2.01
CA ARG A 30 -12.21 18.81 -1.68
C ARG A 30 -13.26 18.39 -0.67
N ASN A 31 -13.82 17.18 -0.80
CA ASN A 31 -14.79 16.66 0.15
C ASN A 31 -14.18 16.48 1.55
N TRP A 32 -12.96 15.93 1.63
CA TRP A 32 -12.23 15.78 2.90
C TRP A 32 -11.94 17.13 3.55
N ASN A 33 -11.46 18.10 2.77
CA ASN A 33 -11.21 19.46 3.26
C ASN A 33 -12.48 20.16 3.74
N ASN A 34 -13.60 20.02 3.01
CA ASN A 34 -14.88 20.60 3.39
C ASN A 34 -15.43 20.02 4.70
N GLN A 35 -15.17 18.74 4.97
CA GLN A 35 -15.58 18.11 6.22
C GLN A 35 -14.74 18.60 7.41
N GLY A 36 -13.47 18.97 7.17
CA GLY A 36 -12.58 19.57 8.18
C GLY A 36 -12.26 18.69 9.40
N LYS A 37 -12.65 17.41 9.37
CA LYS A 37 -12.49 16.47 10.49
C LYS A 37 -11.26 15.56 10.38
N PHE A 38 -10.63 15.51 9.20
CA PHE A 38 -9.51 14.62 8.94
C PHE A 38 -8.18 15.32 9.21
N LYS A 39 -7.32 14.69 10.01
CA LYS A 39 -6.02 15.24 10.41
C LYS A 39 -4.88 14.85 9.47
N PHE A 40 -4.96 13.66 8.89
CA PHE A 40 -3.94 13.11 8.00
C PHE A 40 -4.52 12.09 7.01
N GLU A 41 -3.82 11.94 5.90
CA GLU A 41 -4.02 10.98 4.81
C GLU A 41 -2.90 9.95 4.79
N VAL A 42 -3.23 8.71 4.43
CA VAL A 42 -2.24 7.67 4.11
C VAL A 42 -2.48 7.17 2.69
N SER A 43 -1.50 7.38 1.83
CA SER A 43 -1.48 6.96 0.43
C SER A 43 -0.79 5.61 0.30
N LEU A 44 -1.53 4.57 -0.08
CA LEU A 44 -1.07 3.17 -0.13
C LEU A 44 -0.22 2.83 -1.38
N GLY A 45 0.44 3.82 -1.96
CA GLY A 45 1.34 3.65 -3.10
C GLY A 45 0.65 3.57 -4.46
N ASP A 46 1.43 3.17 -5.45
CA ASP A 46 1.08 3.11 -6.88
C ASP A 46 0.52 4.43 -7.46
N ILE A 47 0.98 5.55 -6.93
CA ILE A 47 0.65 6.89 -7.43
C ILE A 47 1.51 7.28 -8.65
N ALA A 48 0.86 7.81 -9.68
CA ALA A 48 1.54 8.41 -10.83
C ALA A 48 1.97 9.84 -10.46
N VAL A 49 3.28 10.04 -10.38
CA VAL A 49 3.86 10.60 -9.16
C VAL A 49 3.61 12.10 -9.01
N GLU A 50 4.01 12.92 -9.98
CA GLU A 50 3.97 14.38 -9.79
C GLU A 50 2.54 14.93 -9.65
N LYS A 51 1.63 14.53 -10.56
CA LYS A 51 0.28 15.08 -10.56
C LYS A 51 -0.57 14.57 -9.40
N VAL A 52 -0.43 13.29 -9.05
CA VAL A 52 -1.21 12.74 -7.93
C VAL A 52 -0.73 13.31 -6.60
N VAL A 53 0.60 13.45 -6.43
CA VAL A 53 1.19 14.10 -5.25
C VAL A 53 0.68 15.54 -5.13
N SER A 54 0.72 16.34 -6.21
CA SER A 54 0.27 17.73 -6.13
C SER A 54 -1.21 17.86 -5.72
N GLU A 55 -2.09 16.96 -6.16
CA GLU A 55 -3.50 16.99 -5.75
C GLU A 55 -3.70 16.52 -4.30
N LEU A 56 -2.87 15.59 -3.81
CA LEU A 56 -2.90 15.15 -2.41
C LEU A 56 -2.36 16.23 -1.48
N GLU A 57 -1.35 17.01 -1.91
CA GLU A 57 -0.80 18.15 -1.16
C GLU A 57 -1.82 19.28 -0.93
N GLU A 58 -2.91 19.33 -1.71
CA GLU A 58 -4.04 20.24 -1.47
C GLU A 58 -4.90 19.83 -0.25
N PHE A 59 -4.66 18.66 0.35
CA PHE A 59 -5.34 18.22 1.57
C PHE A 59 -4.94 19.07 2.78
N ASN A 60 -5.92 19.50 3.58
CA ASN A 60 -5.71 20.32 4.78
C ASN A 60 -5.21 19.50 6.00
N GLY A 61 -4.19 18.68 5.79
CA GLY A 61 -3.59 17.82 6.81
C GLY A 61 -2.29 17.18 6.32
N TYR A 62 -1.68 16.32 7.14
CA TYR A 62 -0.47 15.61 6.73
C TYR A 62 -0.79 14.51 5.73
N VAL A 63 0.10 14.28 4.77
CA VAL A 63 -0.02 13.24 3.75
C VAL A 63 1.16 12.29 3.93
N HIS A 64 0.86 11.03 4.21
CA HIS A 64 1.87 9.98 4.42
C HIS A 64 1.86 9.03 3.24
N HIS A 65 3.01 8.79 2.63
CA HIS A 65 3.10 8.00 1.41
C HIS A 65 3.81 6.66 1.62
N MET A 66 3.24 5.62 1.03
CA MET A 66 3.93 4.37 0.72
C MET A 66 4.44 4.40 -0.71
N ILE A 67 5.54 3.69 -1.00
CA ILE A 67 6.04 3.61 -2.37
C ILE A 67 5.38 2.50 -3.19
N GLY A 68 5.06 2.89 -4.42
CA GLY A 68 4.55 2.13 -5.57
C GLY A 68 5.56 1.29 -6.32
N ASN A 69 5.18 0.15 -6.91
CA ASN A 69 5.90 -0.30 -8.12
C ASN A 69 5.72 0.73 -9.23
N HIS A 70 4.51 1.28 -9.36
CA HIS A 70 4.25 2.35 -10.33
C HIS A 70 5.04 3.61 -10.00
N CYS A 71 5.33 3.89 -8.74
CA CYS A 71 6.24 4.98 -8.37
C CYS A 71 7.67 4.69 -8.87
N LEU A 72 8.18 3.48 -8.60
CA LEU A 72 9.54 3.06 -8.95
C LEU A 72 9.77 2.84 -10.45
N TYR A 73 8.71 2.60 -11.23
CA TYR A 73 8.79 2.58 -12.70
C TYR A 73 9.00 3.98 -13.29
N ASN A 74 8.54 5.03 -12.60
CA ASN A 74 8.57 6.39 -13.11
C ASN A 74 9.73 7.23 -12.56
N HIS A 75 10.13 7.01 -11.29
CA HIS A 75 11.26 7.72 -10.69
C HIS A 75 12.22 6.77 -9.96
N PRO A 76 13.53 7.02 -10.05
CA PRO A 76 14.50 6.38 -9.17
C PRO A 76 14.16 6.62 -7.70
N ARG A 77 14.37 5.62 -6.84
CA ARG A 77 14.11 5.70 -5.39
C ARG A 77 14.72 6.95 -4.75
N LYS A 78 15.96 7.32 -5.12
CA LYS A 78 16.66 8.52 -4.62
C LYS A 78 15.92 9.84 -4.88
N ASP A 79 15.14 9.93 -5.96
CA ASP A 79 14.41 11.13 -6.36
C ASP A 79 12.94 11.03 -5.90
N LEU A 80 12.41 9.81 -5.83
CA LEU A 80 11.06 9.51 -5.38
C LEU A 80 10.85 9.81 -3.89
N LEU A 81 11.76 9.36 -3.01
CA LEU A 81 11.55 9.52 -1.56
C LEU A 81 11.48 10.99 -1.12
N PRO A 82 12.35 11.90 -1.62
CA PRO A 82 12.21 13.32 -1.37
C PRO A 82 10.91 13.92 -1.96
N LEU A 83 10.52 13.50 -3.17
CA LEU A 83 9.28 13.96 -3.82
C LEU A 83 8.04 13.61 -2.98
N LEU A 84 8.06 12.46 -2.31
CA LEU A 84 6.98 11.99 -1.44
C LEU A 84 7.16 12.42 0.03
N ASN A 85 8.18 13.22 0.34
CA ASN A 85 8.54 13.61 1.70
C ASN A 85 8.64 12.39 2.67
N ILE A 86 9.12 11.25 2.18
CA ILE A 86 9.28 10.04 2.98
C ILE A 86 10.57 10.14 3.79
N PRO A 87 10.52 9.99 5.13
CA PRO A 87 11.71 9.87 5.95
C PRO A 87 12.52 8.63 5.53
N THR A 88 13.83 8.80 5.34
CA THR A 88 14.67 7.71 4.82
C THR A 88 15.79 7.35 5.78
N LEU A 89 15.99 6.06 5.99
CA LEU A 89 17.19 5.49 6.62
C LEU A 89 17.90 4.61 5.58
N ASP A 90 19.11 5.01 5.19
CA ASP A 90 19.92 4.36 4.14
C ASP A 90 19.16 4.13 2.82
N GLY A 91 18.29 5.07 2.45
CA GLY A 91 17.45 5.02 1.25
C GLY A 91 16.24 4.06 1.34
N SER A 92 16.01 3.46 2.51
CA SER A 92 14.82 2.64 2.77
C SER A 92 13.60 3.53 3.04
N ALA A 93 12.41 3.07 2.67
CA ALA A 93 11.15 3.82 2.72
C ALA A 93 10.22 3.30 3.82
N TYR A 94 10.79 2.84 4.94
CA TYR A 94 10.04 2.47 6.13
C TYR A 94 10.22 3.54 7.20
N TYR A 95 9.16 3.84 7.92
CA TYR A 95 9.14 4.85 8.97
C TYR A 95 7.91 4.64 9.86
N ASP A 96 7.88 5.32 10.99
CA ASP A 96 6.71 5.40 11.85
C ASP A 96 6.28 6.85 12.06
N PHE A 97 5.02 7.04 12.45
CA PHE A 97 4.47 8.33 12.82
C PHE A 97 3.33 8.19 13.84
N SER A 98 3.00 9.27 14.53
CA SER A 98 2.00 9.31 15.60
C SER A 98 1.12 10.55 15.49
N GLU A 99 0.15 10.51 14.58
CA GLU A 99 -0.85 11.58 14.40
C GLU A 99 -2.14 11.36 15.23
N ALA A 100 -2.20 10.26 15.98
CA ALA A 100 -3.28 9.94 16.93
C ALA A 100 -2.66 9.50 18.28
N PRO A 101 -3.06 10.08 19.43
CA PRO A 101 -2.37 9.91 20.71
C PRO A 101 -2.17 8.46 21.19
N GLU A 102 -3.03 7.53 20.79
CA GLU A 102 -2.99 6.13 21.21
C GLU A 102 -2.48 5.17 20.13
N TYR A 103 -2.12 5.68 18.95
CA TYR A 103 -1.73 4.86 17.80
C TYR A 103 -0.38 5.30 17.25
N ILE A 104 0.47 4.31 17.03
CA ILE A 104 1.66 4.43 16.20
C ILE A 104 1.36 3.75 14.89
N PHE A 105 1.54 4.48 13.79
CA PHE A 105 1.44 3.96 12.44
C PHE A 105 2.83 3.55 12.00
N VAL A 106 2.99 2.30 11.58
CA VAL A 106 4.25 1.76 11.06
C VAL A 106 4.08 1.53 9.56
N VAL A 107 4.87 2.24 8.76
CA VAL A 107 4.89 2.11 7.31
C VAL A 107 6.04 1.20 6.91
N LEU A 108 5.72 0.11 6.20
CA LEU A 108 6.70 -0.86 5.71
C LEU A 108 7.09 -0.58 4.26
N ASP A 109 8.36 -0.83 3.95
CA ASP A 109 8.88 -0.75 2.59
C ASP A 109 8.70 -2.08 1.86
N GLY A 110 7.59 -2.21 1.11
CA GLY A 110 7.30 -3.40 0.30
C GLY A 110 8.31 -3.67 -0.84
N TYR A 111 9.18 -2.70 -1.14
CA TYR A 111 10.21 -2.81 -2.18
C TYR A 111 11.62 -2.79 -1.60
N ASP A 112 11.78 -3.14 -0.32
CA ASP A 112 13.10 -3.16 0.30
C ASP A 112 14.01 -4.20 -0.35
N ILE A 113 13.55 -5.47 -0.38
CA ILE A 113 14.19 -6.54 -1.15
C ILE A 113 13.39 -6.73 -2.44
N SER A 114 13.83 -6.08 -3.51
CA SER A 114 13.11 -6.02 -4.78
C SER A 114 14.06 -6.02 -5.98
N ALA A 115 13.60 -6.59 -7.10
CA ALA A 115 14.31 -6.54 -8.38
C ALA A 115 14.21 -5.16 -9.05
N ILE A 116 13.39 -4.25 -8.51
CA ILE A 116 13.19 -2.88 -8.98
C ILE A 116 13.41 -1.88 -7.84
N GLY A 117 13.75 -0.63 -8.19
CA GLY A 117 13.86 0.51 -7.27
C GLY A 117 15.27 0.78 -6.73
N TRP A 118 16.06 -0.25 -6.49
CA TRP A 118 17.48 -0.13 -6.14
C TRP A 118 18.40 -0.23 -7.38
N PRO A 119 19.64 0.28 -7.32
CA PRO A 119 20.65 0.04 -8.37
C PRO A 119 20.87 -1.45 -8.65
N HIS A 120 21.28 -1.79 -9.87
CA HIS A 120 21.45 -3.19 -10.31
C HIS A 120 22.48 -3.98 -9.48
N ASP A 121 23.53 -3.32 -9.01
CA ASP A 121 24.61 -3.88 -8.20
C ASP A 121 24.35 -3.78 -6.69
N HIS A 122 23.21 -3.23 -6.28
CA HIS A 122 22.85 -3.10 -4.87
C HIS A 122 22.63 -4.49 -4.22
N PRO A 123 23.10 -4.73 -2.98
CA PRO A 123 22.93 -6.03 -2.32
C PRO A 123 21.47 -6.52 -2.25
N LYS A 124 20.52 -5.61 -2.02
CA LYS A 124 19.08 -5.95 -1.97
C LYS A 124 18.54 -6.37 -3.35
N THR A 125 19.01 -5.76 -4.44
CA THR A 125 18.67 -6.16 -5.81
C THR A 125 19.22 -7.54 -6.13
N LEU A 126 20.50 -7.79 -5.80
CA LEU A 126 21.14 -9.08 -6.04
C LEU A 126 20.45 -10.20 -5.24
N GLN A 127 20.08 -9.92 -3.99
CA GLN A 127 19.29 -10.84 -3.17
C GLN A 127 17.92 -11.13 -3.79
N ALA A 128 17.21 -10.10 -4.24
CA ALA A 128 15.90 -10.25 -4.88
C ALA A 128 15.98 -11.07 -6.18
N LEU A 129 16.99 -10.81 -7.02
CA LEU A 129 17.21 -11.56 -8.25
C LEU A 129 17.54 -13.04 -7.98
N LYS A 130 18.27 -13.34 -6.90
CA LYS A 130 18.52 -14.72 -6.48
C LYS A 130 17.23 -15.43 -6.09
N VAL A 131 16.39 -14.80 -5.27
CA VAL A 131 15.06 -15.36 -4.90
C VAL A 131 14.22 -15.58 -6.16
N LEU A 132 14.18 -14.59 -7.06
CA LEU A 132 13.42 -14.68 -8.31
C LEU A 132 13.92 -15.80 -9.21
N GLN A 133 15.24 -16.01 -9.31
CA GLN A 133 15.82 -17.09 -10.09
C GLN A 133 15.51 -18.48 -9.50
N GLU A 134 15.55 -18.61 -8.17
CA GLU A 134 15.26 -19.86 -7.47
C GLU A 134 13.77 -20.24 -7.54
N LYS A 135 12.88 -19.25 -7.47
CA LYS A 135 11.44 -19.48 -7.31
C LYS A 135 10.64 -19.32 -8.60
N ASN A 136 11.12 -18.54 -9.56
CA ASN A 136 10.50 -18.40 -10.88
C ASN A 136 11.29 -19.20 -11.94
N PRO A 137 10.82 -20.40 -12.33
CA PRO A 137 11.51 -21.22 -13.32
C PRO A 137 11.37 -20.69 -14.75
N ASN A 138 10.52 -19.68 -15.00
CA ASN A 138 10.26 -19.17 -16.34
C ASN A 138 11.47 -18.37 -16.87
N THR A 139 11.65 -18.40 -18.20
CA THR A 139 12.65 -17.58 -18.90
C THR A 139 12.30 -16.11 -18.81
N ASP A 140 11.03 -15.78 -19.08
CA ASP A 140 10.48 -14.45 -18.79
C ASP A 140 10.11 -14.38 -17.31
N LYS A 141 10.86 -13.59 -16.54
CA LYS A 141 10.63 -13.43 -15.10
C LYS A 141 9.36 -12.66 -14.76
N ASN A 142 8.73 -12.01 -15.73
CA ASN A 142 7.40 -11.40 -15.58
C ASN A 142 6.26 -12.40 -15.86
N ASN A 143 6.56 -13.60 -16.37
CA ASN A 143 5.57 -14.62 -16.60
C ASN A 143 5.22 -15.33 -15.29
N LEU A 144 3.95 -15.21 -14.87
CA LEU A 144 3.41 -15.80 -13.64
C LEU A 144 2.90 -17.25 -13.81
N SER A 145 2.98 -17.82 -15.01
CA SER A 145 2.52 -19.18 -15.26
C SER A 145 3.33 -20.20 -14.44
N ARG A 146 2.63 -21.17 -13.83
CA ARG A 146 3.21 -22.25 -13.01
C ARG A 146 3.97 -21.77 -11.75
N LEU A 147 3.84 -20.51 -11.35
CA LEU A 147 4.30 -20.03 -10.05
C LEU A 147 3.26 -20.30 -8.97
N ILE A 148 3.69 -20.96 -7.89
CA ILE A 148 2.82 -21.32 -6.76
C ILE A 148 2.82 -20.23 -5.68
N SER A 149 3.88 -19.43 -5.57
CA SER A 149 4.03 -18.39 -4.53
C SER A 149 5.22 -17.47 -4.79
N CYS A 150 5.26 -16.75 -5.91
CA CYS A 150 6.21 -15.65 -6.11
C CYS A 150 5.54 -14.55 -6.92
N CYS A 151 5.22 -13.47 -6.24
CA CYS A 151 4.77 -12.23 -6.85
C CYS A 151 5.92 -11.56 -7.56
N VAL A 152 5.66 -10.59 -8.41
CA VAL A 152 6.72 -9.69 -8.88
C VAL A 152 6.77 -8.44 -8.00
N LEU A 153 5.69 -8.13 -7.25
CA LEU A 153 5.45 -6.86 -6.57
C LEU A 153 4.49 -7.10 -5.38
N PRO A 154 4.82 -6.72 -4.13
CA PRO A 154 3.96 -7.05 -3.00
C PRO A 154 3.43 -5.88 -2.17
N TYR A 155 2.21 -6.05 -1.64
CA TYR A 155 1.69 -5.23 -0.53
C TYR A 155 0.87 -6.02 0.48
N ALA A 156 0.22 -7.11 0.09
CA ALA A 156 -0.58 -7.89 1.02
C ALA A 156 0.29 -8.79 1.90
N LEU A 157 -0.04 -8.87 3.19
CA LEU A 157 0.63 -9.74 4.15
C LEU A 157 -0.12 -11.06 4.39
N ASP A 158 -1.37 -11.17 3.93
CA ASP A 158 -2.18 -12.38 4.06
C ASP A 158 -2.74 -12.82 2.69
N PRO A 159 -2.44 -14.05 2.23
CA PRO A 159 -3.03 -14.63 1.03
C PRO A 159 -4.56 -14.78 1.04
N GLY A 160 -5.21 -14.66 2.19
CA GLY A 160 -6.67 -14.60 2.32
C GLY A 160 -7.25 -13.22 1.95
N ALA A 161 -6.46 -12.15 2.07
CA ALA A 161 -6.89 -10.78 1.80
C ALA A 161 -6.62 -10.32 0.37
N SER A 162 -5.89 -11.10 -0.44
CA SER A 162 -5.51 -10.70 -1.79
C SER A 162 -5.29 -11.90 -2.72
N SER A 163 -5.11 -11.64 -4.01
CA SER A 163 -4.58 -12.61 -4.95
C SER A 163 -3.21 -13.12 -4.49
N LYS A 164 -2.94 -14.42 -4.71
CA LYS A 164 -1.62 -15.03 -4.46
C LYS A 164 -0.47 -14.35 -5.22
N THR A 165 -0.78 -13.52 -6.21
CA THR A 165 0.17 -12.77 -7.03
C THR A 165 0.47 -11.36 -6.52
N THR A 166 -0.14 -10.92 -5.41
CA THR A 166 0.04 -9.59 -4.80
C THR A 166 0.57 -9.61 -3.36
N VAL A 167 0.88 -10.81 -2.83
CA VAL A 167 1.41 -11.04 -1.47
C VAL A 167 2.93 -10.80 -1.38
N CYS A 168 3.41 -10.31 -0.24
CA CYS A 168 4.84 -10.18 0.08
C CYS A 168 5.63 -11.48 -0.05
N TRP A 169 6.84 -11.42 -0.62
CA TRP A 169 7.67 -12.63 -0.86
C TRP A 169 8.01 -13.37 0.43
N ASN A 170 8.20 -12.62 1.51
CA ASN A 170 8.46 -13.10 2.85
C ASN A 170 7.31 -12.73 3.81
N TYR A 171 6.06 -12.72 3.32
CA TYR A 171 4.88 -12.41 4.14
C TYR A 171 4.80 -13.29 5.38
N ASP A 172 5.17 -14.57 5.26
CA ASP A 172 5.24 -15.53 6.35
C ASP A 172 6.11 -15.02 7.50
N LYS A 173 7.32 -14.55 7.20
CA LYS A 173 8.24 -13.99 8.19
C LYS A 173 7.77 -12.66 8.76
N VAL A 174 7.11 -11.83 7.95
CA VAL A 174 6.56 -10.55 8.42
C VAL A 174 5.41 -10.81 9.38
N MET A 175 4.53 -11.76 9.05
CA MET A 175 3.41 -12.16 9.89
C MET A 175 3.89 -12.85 11.17
N GLU A 176 4.94 -13.68 11.14
CA GLU A 176 5.56 -14.22 12.35
C GLU A 176 5.97 -13.11 13.33
N ILE A 177 6.53 -12.00 12.82
CA ILE A 177 6.89 -10.85 13.65
C ILE A 177 5.64 -10.15 14.17
N ILE A 178 4.66 -9.86 13.30
CA ILE A 178 3.40 -9.21 13.69
C ILE A 178 2.70 -10.00 14.81
N HIS A 179 2.67 -11.33 14.69
CA HIS A 179 2.06 -12.22 15.68
C HIS A 179 2.81 -12.27 17.02
N MET A 180 4.04 -11.74 17.11
CA MET A 180 4.72 -11.57 18.41
C MET A 180 4.16 -10.38 19.23
N TYR A 181 3.33 -9.53 18.63
CA TYR A 181 2.86 -8.28 19.20
C TYR A 181 1.33 -8.24 19.28
N ASP A 182 0.77 -8.39 20.49
CA ASP A 182 -0.68 -8.36 20.74
C ASP A 182 -1.34 -6.97 20.51
N ASN A 183 -0.54 -5.94 20.26
CA ASN A 183 -0.98 -4.56 20.08
C ASN A 183 -1.09 -4.13 18.62
N VAL A 184 -0.83 -5.01 17.64
CA VAL A 184 -1.13 -4.74 16.23
C VAL A 184 -2.63 -4.85 15.99
N LYS A 185 -3.26 -3.78 15.52
CA LYS A 185 -4.72 -3.71 15.34
C LYS A 185 -5.19 -4.04 13.92
N VAL A 186 -4.46 -3.56 12.91
CA VAL A 186 -4.82 -3.73 11.50
C VAL A 186 -3.57 -3.62 10.62
N CYS A 187 -3.56 -4.35 9.51
CA CYS A 187 -2.61 -4.15 8.43
C CYS A 187 -3.36 -3.62 7.20
N LEU A 188 -2.96 -2.46 6.70
CA LEU A 188 -3.55 -1.84 5.52
C LEU A 188 -2.60 -2.00 4.33
N ALA A 189 -3.12 -2.44 3.19
CA ALA A 189 -2.35 -2.72 1.99
C ALA A 189 -3.08 -2.25 0.72
N GLY A 190 -2.32 -1.78 -0.27
CA GLY A 190 -2.80 -1.43 -1.60
C GLY A 190 -2.57 -2.55 -2.63
N HIS A 191 -2.41 -2.13 -3.89
CA HIS A 191 -1.94 -2.94 -5.05
C HIS A 191 -2.84 -4.05 -5.58
N ASP A 192 -3.51 -4.81 -4.72
CA ASP A 192 -4.61 -5.64 -5.21
C ASP A 192 -5.83 -4.75 -5.47
N HIS A 193 -6.00 -4.37 -6.72
CA HIS A 193 -7.11 -3.51 -7.14
C HIS A 193 -8.47 -4.18 -7.08
N LYS A 194 -8.52 -5.51 -6.92
CA LYS A 194 -9.78 -6.15 -6.55
C LYS A 194 -10.14 -5.82 -5.12
N GLY A 195 -9.17 -5.46 -4.29
CA GLY A 195 -9.33 -5.37 -2.85
C GLY A 195 -9.45 -6.75 -2.22
N GLY A 196 -9.62 -6.74 -0.90
CA GLY A 196 -9.92 -7.91 -0.11
C GLY A 196 -9.62 -7.66 1.37
N HIS A 197 -10.11 -8.56 2.21
CA HIS A 197 -9.81 -8.58 3.63
C HIS A 197 -9.71 -10.03 4.09
N SER A 198 -8.94 -10.25 5.14
CA SER A 198 -8.89 -11.50 5.86
C SER A 198 -8.85 -11.23 7.36
N ILE A 199 -9.24 -12.25 8.11
CA ILE A 199 -9.08 -12.30 9.56
C ILE A 199 -8.25 -13.54 9.81
N ASP A 200 -7.07 -13.37 10.38
CA ASP A 200 -6.24 -14.50 10.76
C ASP A 200 -6.68 -15.06 12.12
N SER A 201 -5.95 -16.05 12.63
CA SER A 201 -6.27 -16.70 13.91
C SER A 201 -6.12 -15.80 15.15
N HIS A 202 -5.64 -14.55 14.99
CA HIS A 202 -5.39 -13.58 16.05
C HIS A 202 -6.41 -12.40 16.08
N GLY A 203 -7.43 -12.36 15.19
CA GLY A 203 -8.65 -11.46 15.20
C GLY A 203 -8.56 -10.19 14.31
N CYS A 204 -9.58 -9.38 13.91
CA CYS A 204 -11.08 -9.38 13.74
C CYS A 204 -11.47 -8.30 12.62
N PRO A 205 -12.72 -8.19 12.04
CA PRO A 205 -13.06 -7.89 10.62
C PRO A 205 -12.92 -6.40 10.18
N PRO A 206 -12.90 -6.03 8.85
CA PRO A 206 -14.04 -6.24 7.92
C PRO A 206 -13.89 -6.11 6.36
N GLY A 207 -14.92 -6.61 5.65
CA GLY A 207 -15.72 -5.91 4.60
C GLY A 207 -15.08 -5.43 3.28
N SER A 208 -15.66 -5.83 2.14
CA SER A 208 -15.14 -5.69 0.76
C SER A 208 -14.88 -4.26 0.21
N ASP A 209 -13.77 -4.13 -0.52
CA ASP A 209 -13.35 -3.33 -1.70
C ASP A 209 -13.61 -1.79 -1.83
N ALA A 210 -12.56 -1.07 -2.26
CA ALA A 210 -12.18 0.33 -1.96
C ALA A 210 -12.95 1.46 -2.70
N PHE A 211 -13.27 2.61 -2.09
CA PHE A 211 -12.44 3.57 -1.31
C PHE A 211 -13.13 4.01 -0.01
N GLY A 212 -12.36 4.38 1.02
CA GLY A 212 -12.92 4.74 2.32
C GLY A 212 -12.00 5.59 3.18
N TYR A 213 -12.50 6.02 4.34
CA TYR A 213 -11.70 6.68 5.37
C TYR A 213 -11.80 5.89 6.66
N VAL A 214 -10.74 5.92 7.46
CA VAL A 214 -10.72 5.26 8.76
C VAL A 214 -10.92 6.32 9.84
N ASP A 215 -12.08 6.31 10.47
CA ASP A 215 -12.22 7.07 11.71
C ASP A 215 -11.39 6.34 12.79
N VAL A 216 -10.46 7.08 13.39
CA VAL A 216 -9.59 6.60 14.46
C VAL A 216 -10.14 7.19 15.75
N TYR A 217 -10.72 6.34 16.59
CA TYR A 217 -11.19 6.67 17.92
C TYR A 217 -10.18 6.13 18.95
N ASP A 218 -10.20 6.65 20.17
CA ASP A 218 -9.32 6.19 21.25
C ASP A 218 -9.45 4.67 21.46
N ASP A 219 -10.67 4.13 21.35
CA ASP A 219 -10.99 2.72 21.63
C ASP A 219 -11.19 1.84 20.39
N ARG A 220 -11.27 2.41 19.17
CA ARG A 220 -11.59 1.66 17.94
C ARG A 220 -11.12 2.32 16.65
N LEU A 221 -10.98 1.52 15.59
CA LEU A 221 -10.90 1.98 14.21
C LEU A 221 -12.24 1.75 13.47
N CYS A 222 -12.61 2.56 12.48
CA CYS A 222 -13.82 2.33 11.69
C CYS A 222 -13.59 2.65 10.22
N LEU A 223 -13.63 1.63 9.36
CA LEU A 223 -13.49 1.78 7.92
C LEU A 223 -14.83 2.17 7.31
N LEU A 224 -14.92 3.43 6.91
CA LEU A 224 -16.09 3.99 6.25
C LEU A 224 -15.84 4.05 4.76
N GLY A 225 -16.43 3.10 4.05
CA GLY A 225 -16.50 3.12 2.60
C GLY A 225 -17.34 4.26 2.05
N MET A 226 -16.99 4.77 0.87
CA MET A 226 -17.84 5.64 0.07
C MET A 226 -18.26 4.94 -1.24
N ASP A 227 -19.43 5.29 -1.76
CA ASP A 227 -20.13 4.64 -2.88
C ASP A 227 -20.63 3.19 -2.61
N GLN A 228 -20.26 2.18 -3.40
CA GLN A 228 -20.80 0.80 -3.29
C GLN A 228 -20.31 0.03 -2.05
N MET A 229 -19.56 0.67 -1.16
CA MET A 229 -18.91 0.02 -0.03
C MET A 229 -19.80 0.08 1.23
N HIS A 230 -19.92 -1.06 1.91
CA HIS A 230 -20.62 -1.12 3.19
C HIS A 230 -19.72 -0.57 4.33
N ILE A 231 -20.31 0.22 5.22
CA ILE A 231 -19.66 0.72 6.45
C ILE A 231 -19.20 -0.46 7.30
N THR A 232 -17.98 -0.43 7.82
CA THR A 232 -17.58 -1.45 8.78
C THR A 232 -16.64 -1.02 9.90
N GLU A 233 -16.93 -1.50 11.11
CA GLU A 233 -16.17 -1.23 12.34
C GLU A 233 -14.96 -2.18 12.45
N MET A 234 -13.80 -1.64 12.81
CA MET A 234 -12.51 -2.32 12.97
C MET A 234 -12.06 -2.14 14.42
N VAL A 235 -12.44 -3.07 15.30
CA VAL A 235 -12.20 -3.12 16.77
C VAL A 235 -11.69 -1.85 17.43
#